data_AF-A0A4Q6J7Q7-F1
#
_entry.id   AF-A0A4Q6J7Q7-F1
#
_cell.length_a   1.000
_cell.length_b   1.000
_cell.length_c   1.000
_cell.angle_alpha   90.00
_cell.angle_beta   90.00
_cell.angle_gamma   90.00
#
_symmetry.space_group_name_H-M   'P 1'
#
loop_
_entity.id
_entity.type
_entity.pdbx_description
1 polymer ?
#
loop_
_entity_poly.entity_id
_entity_poly.type
_entity_poly.pdbx_seq_one_letter_code
_entity_poly.pdbx_strand_id
1 'polypeptide(L)'
;MNSKYLEKTKIVNFEHSTIQSLISERNWQELDDFNKIGAAYQFVKDEILFGYNESDDISASSVLADGYGQCNTKGNLLMALLRGLGIQCRFHGFTIEQRLQKGAIPTYVFWLAPKYIIHSWIEVYFKDRWINLEGFILDEQYLSSLQHKFSQIKNEFCGYGVATKCFSSPDTDWRGQDTYIQKEGIHDDFGVYNSPDEFYLEKGTNLSGIKRWMYQRVIRHFINFNVVNVRNLKVLEVENAQS
;
A
#
# COMPACT_ATOMS: atom_id res chain seq x y z
N MET A 1 -15.21 -2.85 -22.18
CA MET A 1 -14.72 -3.50 -20.94
C MET A 1 -14.00 -4.80 -21.30
N ASN A 2 -12.85 -5.05 -20.70
CA ASN A 2 -12.06 -6.27 -20.89
C ASN A 2 -12.19 -7.12 -19.62
N SER A 3 -12.75 -8.33 -19.73
CA SER A 3 -13.13 -9.17 -18.59
C SER A 3 -11.97 -9.53 -17.69
N LYS A 4 -10.75 -9.64 -18.24
CA LYS A 4 -9.54 -10.01 -17.49
C LYS A 4 -9.20 -9.06 -16.34
N TYR A 5 -9.63 -7.79 -16.40
CA TYR A 5 -9.41 -6.80 -15.36
C TYR A 5 -10.47 -6.82 -14.23
N LEU A 6 -11.40 -7.76 -14.30
CA LEU A 6 -12.46 -8.01 -13.31
C LEU A 6 -12.44 -9.44 -12.78
N GLU A 7 -11.49 -10.26 -13.21
CA GLU A 7 -11.42 -11.68 -12.83
C GLU A 7 -10.95 -11.85 -11.39
N LYS A 8 -11.50 -12.87 -10.72
CA LYS A 8 -11.04 -13.30 -9.40
C LYS A 8 -9.79 -14.15 -9.55
N THR A 9 -8.94 -14.09 -8.54
CA THR A 9 -7.74 -14.93 -8.42
C THR A 9 -7.59 -15.42 -6.99
N LYS A 10 -6.54 -16.19 -6.70
CA LYS A 10 -6.28 -16.66 -5.33
C LYS A 10 -5.91 -15.50 -4.41
N ILE A 11 -5.14 -14.53 -4.92
CA ILE A 11 -4.74 -13.36 -4.14
C ILE A 11 -5.84 -12.30 -4.09
N VAL A 12 -6.45 -11.96 -5.23
CA VAL A 12 -7.44 -10.86 -5.30
C VAL A 12 -8.80 -11.29 -4.76
N ASN A 13 -9.07 -12.60 -4.63
CA ASN A 13 -10.20 -13.30 -4.00
C ASN A 13 -11.46 -12.51 -3.53
N PHE A 14 -11.97 -11.58 -4.35
CA PHE A 14 -12.97 -10.60 -3.92
C PHE A 14 -14.35 -11.21 -3.62
N GLU A 15 -14.63 -12.41 -4.12
CA GLU A 15 -15.85 -13.17 -3.77
C GLU A 15 -15.82 -13.75 -2.34
N HIS A 16 -14.68 -13.65 -1.63
CA HIS A 16 -14.59 -14.10 -0.24
C HIS A 16 -15.60 -13.35 0.64
N SER A 17 -16.27 -14.07 1.54
CA SER A 17 -17.39 -13.54 2.33
C SER A 17 -17.03 -12.26 3.09
N THR A 18 -15.85 -12.20 3.72
CA THR A 18 -15.41 -10.99 4.45
C THR A 18 -15.25 -9.76 3.56
N ILE A 19 -14.79 -9.92 2.32
CA ILE A 19 -14.67 -8.83 1.34
C ILE A 19 -16.06 -8.35 0.91
N GLN A 20 -16.95 -9.29 0.57
CA GLN A 20 -18.32 -8.99 0.18
C GLN A 20 -19.14 -8.38 1.32
N SER A 21 -18.93 -8.82 2.57
CA SER A 21 -19.53 -8.24 3.76
C SER A 21 -19.09 -6.79 3.93
N LEU A 22 -17.79 -6.48 3.82
CA LEU A 22 -17.30 -5.10 3.90
C LEU A 22 -17.93 -4.21 2.82
N ILE A 23 -17.94 -4.66 1.57
CA ILE A 23 -18.55 -3.91 0.45
C ILE A 23 -20.04 -3.63 0.71
N SER A 24 -20.77 -4.64 1.20
CA SER A 24 -22.20 -4.54 1.50
C SER A 24 -22.47 -3.62 2.70
N GLU A 25 -21.76 -3.81 3.81
CA GLU A 25 -21.92 -3.02 5.03
C GLU A 25 -21.64 -1.53 4.81
N ARG A 26 -20.73 -1.21 3.88
CA ARG A 26 -20.38 0.16 3.51
C ARG A 26 -21.28 0.74 2.40
N ASN A 27 -22.21 -0.03 1.86
CA ASN A 27 -23.10 0.34 0.75
C ASN A 27 -22.37 0.89 -0.49
N TRP A 28 -21.13 0.46 -0.74
CA TRP A 28 -20.32 1.02 -1.82
C TRP A 28 -20.85 0.69 -3.22
N GLN A 29 -21.68 -0.35 -3.36
CA GLN A 29 -22.30 -0.70 -4.64
C GLN A 29 -23.24 0.38 -5.19
N GLU A 30 -23.82 1.19 -4.30
CA GLU A 30 -24.79 2.25 -4.64
C GLU A 30 -24.10 3.54 -5.11
N LEU A 31 -22.78 3.64 -4.93
CA LEU A 31 -21.99 4.80 -5.35
C LEU A 31 -21.74 4.78 -6.87
N ASP A 32 -21.56 5.97 -7.46
CA ASP A 32 -20.98 6.07 -8.81
C ASP A 32 -19.51 5.64 -8.82
N ASP A 33 -18.95 5.40 -10.02
CA ASP A 33 -17.59 4.88 -10.17
C ASP A 33 -16.50 5.75 -9.52
N PHE A 34 -16.65 7.09 -9.53
CA PHE A 34 -15.66 7.97 -8.88
C PHE A 34 -15.65 7.74 -7.37
N ASN A 35 -16.85 7.64 -6.79
CA ASN A 35 -17.04 7.43 -5.36
C ASN A 35 -16.73 5.99 -4.92
N LYS A 36 -16.98 4.97 -5.77
CA LYS A 36 -16.53 3.59 -5.55
C LYS A 36 -15.01 3.50 -5.42
N ILE A 37 -14.29 4.08 -6.37
CA ILE A 37 -12.83 4.11 -6.36
C ILE A 37 -12.34 4.85 -5.12
N GLY A 38 -12.88 6.05 -4.87
CA GLY A 38 -12.50 6.87 -3.73
C GLY A 38 -12.71 6.16 -2.40
N ALA A 39 -13.86 5.52 -2.20
CA ALA A 39 -14.18 4.85 -0.94
C ALA A 39 -13.28 3.62 -0.69
N ALA A 40 -13.07 2.78 -1.70
CA ALA A 40 -12.15 1.64 -1.59
C ALA A 40 -10.69 2.11 -1.36
N TYR A 41 -10.26 3.13 -2.10
CA TYR A 41 -8.92 3.71 -1.97
C TYR A 41 -8.69 4.30 -0.57
N GLN A 42 -9.63 5.11 -0.08
CA GLN A 42 -9.56 5.76 1.22
C GLN A 42 -9.56 4.74 2.37
N PHE A 43 -10.41 3.71 2.28
CA PHE A 43 -10.41 2.60 3.23
C PHE A 43 -9.05 1.91 3.30
N VAL A 44 -8.48 1.54 2.14
CA VAL A 44 -7.16 0.90 2.11
C VAL A 44 -6.06 1.84 2.57
N LYS A 45 -6.14 3.14 2.27
CA LYS A 45 -5.15 4.13 2.72
C LYS A 45 -5.13 4.22 4.25
N ASP A 46 -6.29 4.47 4.86
CA ASP A 46 -6.35 4.95 6.24
C ASP A 46 -6.94 3.97 7.26
N GLU A 47 -7.77 3.00 6.86
CA GLU A 47 -8.31 1.98 7.77
C GLU A 47 -7.44 0.71 7.80
N ILE A 48 -6.70 0.43 6.72
CA ILE A 48 -5.67 -0.61 6.69
C ILE A 48 -4.34 0.07 6.98
N LEU A 49 -3.78 -0.17 8.17
CA LEU A 49 -2.59 0.55 8.61
C LEU A 49 -1.35 0.17 7.78
N PHE A 50 -0.38 1.07 7.65
CA PHE A 50 0.93 0.71 7.12
C PHE A 50 1.63 -0.29 8.04
N GLY A 51 2.10 -1.40 7.49
CA GLY A 51 2.76 -2.49 8.22
C GLY A 51 3.23 -3.61 7.31
N TYR A 52 3.89 -4.62 7.87
CA TYR A 52 4.59 -5.67 7.14
C TYR A 52 3.94 -7.01 7.43
N ASN A 53 3.23 -7.57 6.44
CA ASN A 53 2.60 -8.89 6.53
C ASN A 53 3.64 -10.02 6.44
N GLU A 54 3.18 -11.26 6.61
CA GLU A 54 4.03 -12.45 6.55
C GLU A 54 4.60 -12.78 5.14
N SER A 55 3.97 -12.27 4.09
CA SER A 55 4.39 -12.46 2.69
C SER A 55 3.67 -11.46 1.78
N ASP A 56 4.23 -11.22 0.59
CA ASP A 56 3.65 -10.32 -0.42
C ASP A 56 2.45 -10.97 -1.16
N ASP A 57 2.43 -12.30 -1.23
CA ASP A 57 1.48 -13.12 -1.98
C ASP A 57 0.28 -13.64 -1.15
N ILE A 58 -0.01 -12.99 0.00
CA ILE A 58 -1.19 -13.33 0.81
C ILE A 58 -2.48 -12.78 0.18
N SER A 59 -3.59 -13.46 0.43
CA SER A 59 -4.88 -13.10 -0.13
C SER A 59 -5.43 -11.78 0.42
N ALA A 60 -6.24 -11.07 -0.35
CA ALA A 60 -6.87 -9.82 0.05
C ALA A 60 -7.72 -9.98 1.31
N SER A 61 -8.44 -11.11 1.45
CA SER A 61 -9.18 -11.39 2.70
C SER A 61 -8.26 -11.60 3.91
N SER A 62 -7.05 -12.12 3.72
CA SER A 62 -6.03 -12.20 4.78
C SER A 62 -5.49 -10.82 5.17
N VAL A 63 -5.24 -9.95 4.19
CA VAL A 63 -4.81 -8.57 4.45
C VAL A 63 -5.89 -7.80 5.22
N LEU A 64 -7.15 -7.97 4.82
CA LEU A 64 -8.29 -7.37 5.53
C LEU A 64 -8.36 -7.87 6.98
N ALA A 65 -8.14 -9.17 7.22
CA ALA A 65 -8.13 -9.75 8.56
C ALA A 65 -6.95 -9.27 9.42
N ASP A 66 -5.77 -9.07 8.81
CA ASP A 66 -4.60 -8.52 9.49
C ASP A 66 -4.82 -7.06 9.90
N GLY A 67 -5.59 -6.27 9.14
CA GLY A 67 -5.85 -4.85 9.40
C GLY A 67 -4.66 -3.92 9.10
N TYR A 68 -3.60 -4.45 8.49
CA TYR A 68 -2.44 -3.69 8.05
C TYR A 68 -1.78 -4.32 6.81
N GLY A 69 -0.98 -3.52 6.11
CA GLY A 69 -0.10 -4.03 5.07
C GLY A 69 0.83 -2.98 4.47
N GLN A 70 1.59 -3.42 3.47
CA GLN A 70 2.51 -2.59 2.70
C GLN A 70 2.01 -2.46 1.26
N CYS A 71 2.76 -1.79 0.38
CA CYS A 71 2.40 -1.57 -1.03
C CYS A 71 1.77 -2.79 -1.71
N ASN A 72 2.46 -3.92 -1.69
CA ASN A 72 2.04 -5.16 -2.33
C ASN A 72 0.73 -5.70 -1.76
N THR A 73 0.63 -5.85 -0.43
CA THR A 73 -0.51 -6.49 0.23
C THR A 73 -1.71 -5.56 0.32
N LYS A 74 -1.52 -4.27 0.61
CA LYS A 74 -2.56 -3.25 0.48
C LYS A 74 -3.04 -3.16 -0.97
N GLY A 75 -2.14 -3.30 -1.95
CA GLY A 75 -2.47 -3.40 -3.38
C GLY A 75 -3.38 -4.59 -3.68
N ASN A 76 -3.08 -5.78 -3.14
CA ASN A 76 -3.95 -6.96 -3.28
C ASN A 76 -5.38 -6.66 -2.79
N LEU A 77 -5.52 -6.03 -1.62
CA LEU A 77 -6.81 -5.68 -1.04
C LEU A 77 -7.53 -4.59 -1.84
N LEU A 78 -6.84 -3.53 -2.24
CA LEU A 78 -7.41 -2.47 -3.08
C LEU A 78 -7.95 -3.04 -4.39
N MET A 79 -7.17 -3.90 -5.05
CA MET A 79 -7.56 -4.56 -6.28
C MET A 79 -8.80 -5.44 -6.07
N ALA A 80 -8.90 -6.15 -4.93
CA ALA A 80 -10.06 -6.96 -4.58
C ALA A 80 -11.32 -6.12 -4.41
N LEU A 81 -11.23 -5.01 -3.66
CA LEU A 81 -12.36 -4.11 -3.44
C LEU A 81 -12.82 -3.47 -4.75
N LEU A 82 -11.89 -2.99 -5.57
CA LEU A 82 -12.20 -2.41 -6.88
C LEU A 82 -12.92 -3.41 -7.78
N ARG A 83 -12.41 -4.65 -7.89
CA ARG A 83 -13.06 -5.69 -8.71
C ARG A 83 -14.41 -6.12 -8.15
N GLY A 84 -14.54 -6.24 -6.83
CA GLY A 84 -15.81 -6.51 -6.16
C GLY A 84 -16.87 -5.42 -6.42
N LEU A 85 -16.43 -4.18 -6.66
CA LEU A 85 -17.29 -3.05 -7.04
C LEU A 85 -17.52 -2.92 -8.56
N GLY A 86 -17.01 -3.86 -9.36
CA GLY A 86 -17.11 -3.84 -10.83
C GLY A 86 -16.16 -2.86 -11.52
N ILE A 87 -15.18 -2.32 -10.80
CA ILE A 87 -14.20 -1.37 -11.35
C ILE A 87 -13.01 -2.12 -11.94
N GLN A 88 -12.70 -1.85 -13.21
CA GLN A 88 -11.56 -2.46 -13.90
C GLN A 88 -10.24 -1.93 -13.34
N CYS A 89 -9.38 -2.86 -12.93
CA CYS A 89 -8.04 -2.52 -12.43
C CYS A 89 -6.99 -3.58 -12.83
N ARG A 90 -5.74 -3.14 -12.86
CA ARG A 90 -4.57 -3.97 -13.18
C ARG A 90 -3.41 -3.69 -12.23
N PHE A 91 -2.48 -4.63 -12.16
CA PHE A 91 -1.31 -4.57 -11.29
C PHE A 91 -0.12 -4.04 -12.09
N HIS A 92 0.70 -3.18 -11.49
CA HIS A 92 1.96 -2.73 -12.09
C HIS A 92 3.10 -3.06 -11.13
N GLY A 93 4.06 -3.87 -11.59
CA GLY A 93 5.15 -4.36 -10.76
C GLY A 93 6.47 -3.62 -10.99
N PHE A 94 7.24 -3.44 -9.93
CA PHE A 94 8.54 -2.75 -9.96
C PHE A 94 9.55 -3.43 -9.03
N THR A 95 10.81 -3.01 -9.16
CA THR A 95 11.72 -3.00 -8.01
C THR A 95 11.90 -1.59 -7.49
N ILE A 96 12.15 -1.48 -6.18
CA ILE A 96 12.52 -0.23 -5.52
C ILE A 96 13.82 -0.40 -4.75
N GLU A 97 14.58 0.68 -4.59
CA GLU A 97 15.78 0.66 -3.76
C GLU A 97 15.44 0.53 -2.27
N GLN A 98 16.12 -0.38 -1.53
CA GLN A 98 15.86 -0.56 -0.10
C GLN A 98 16.02 0.72 0.75
N ARG A 99 16.71 1.74 0.23
CA ARG A 99 16.98 3.02 0.93
C ARG A 99 15.69 3.68 1.44
N LEU A 100 14.58 3.54 0.72
CA LEU A 100 13.29 4.11 1.13
C LEU A 100 12.74 3.45 2.39
N GLN A 101 13.13 2.21 2.68
CA GLN A 101 12.72 1.50 3.90
C GLN A 101 13.60 1.84 5.11
N LYS A 102 14.69 2.61 4.91
CA LYS A 102 15.56 3.04 6.01
C LYS A 102 14.75 3.88 7.00
N GLY A 103 14.77 3.49 8.26
CA GLY A 103 14.00 4.15 9.32
C GLY A 103 12.65 3.49 9.61
N ALA A 104 11.98 2.91 8.62
CA ALA A 104 10.83 2.02 8.85
C ALA A 104 11.30 0.64 9.32
N ILE A 105 12.32 0.08 8.65
CA ILE A 105 13.03 -1.12 9.10
C ILE A 105 14.15 -0.68 10.07
N PRO A 106 14.23 -1.28 11.27
CA PRO A 106 15.29 -0.95 12.22
C PRO A 106 16.68 -1.21 11.66
N THR A 107 17.63 -0.32 11.93
CA THR A 107 19.01 -0.36 11.38
C THR A 107 19.71 -1.70 11.62
N TYR A 108 19.49 -2.34 12.78
CA TYR A 108 20.09 -3.63 13.13
C TYR A 108 19.56 -4.82 12.31
N VAL A 109 18.43 -4.65 11.62
CA VAL A 109 17.86 -5.65 10.69
C VAL A 109 18.03 -5.23 9.24
N PHE A 110 18.19 -3.94 8.97
CA PHE A 110 18.24 -3.38 7.62
C PHE A 110 19.34 -3.98 6.72
N TRP A 111 20.45 -4.42 7.31
CA TRP A 111 21.54 -5.08 6.57
C TRP A 111 21.15 -6.43 5.94
N LEU A 112 20.04 -7.04 6.38
CA LEU A 112 19.50 -8.29 5.83
C LEU A 112 18.54 -8.05 4.65
N ALA A 113 18.08 -6.81 4.45
CA ALA A 113 17.17 -6.49 3.36
C ALA A 113 17.91 -6.59 2.01
N PRO A 114 17.27 -7.14 0.97
CA PRO A 114 17.88 -7.16 -0.36
C PRO A 114 18.03 -5.74 -0.89
N LYS A 115 19.04 -5.51 -1.75
CA LYS A 115 19.31 -4.20 -2.37
C LYS A 115 18.07 -3.62 -3.06
N TYR A 116 17.35 -4.50 -3.75
CA TYR A 116 16.13 -4.20 -4.48
C TYR A 116 15.00 -5.03 -3.91
N ILE A 117 13.84 -4.40 -3.73
CA ILE A 117 12.65 -5.01 -3.15
C ILE A 117 11.53 -4.92 -4.17
N ILE A 118 10.74 -5.97 -4.30
CA ILE A 118 9.53 -5.97 -5.12
C ILE A 118 8.55 -4.92 -4.59
N HIS A 119 8.02 -4.12 -5.50
CA HIS A 119 7.04 -3.08 -5.25
C HIS A 119 5.92 -3.16 -6.27
N SER A 120 4.80 -2.51 -5.95
CA SER A 120 3.69 -2.39 -6.88
C SER A 120 2.77 -1.23 -6.56
N TRP A 121 2.00 -0.87 -7.57
CA TRP A 121 0.78 -0.09 -7.42
C TRP A 121 -0.35 -0.67 -8.25
N ILE A 122 -1.56 -0.13 -8.04
CA ILE A 122 -2.75 -0.51 -8.78
C ILE A 122 -3.05 0.57 -9.81
N GLU A 123 -3.37 0.18 -11.02
CA GLU A 123 -3.93 1.10 -12.02
C GLU A 123 -5.41 0.84 -12.19
N VAL A 124 -6.21 1.90 -12.13
CA VAL A 124 -7.66 1.85 -12.29
C VAL A 124 -8.07 2.48 -13.62
N TYR A 125 -9.00 1.86 -14.34
CA TYR A 125 -9.55 2.44 -15.56
C TYR A 125 -10.72 3.36 -15.21
N PHE A 126 -10.56 4.67 -15.41
CA PHE A 126 -11.57 5.66 -15.08
C PHE A 126 -11.53 6.82 -16.08
N LYS A 127 -12.70 7.22 -16.61
CA LYS A 127 -12.82 8.27 -17.65
C LYS A 127 -11.88 8.05 -18.85
N ASP A 128 -11.94 6.85 -19.42
CA ASP A 128 -11.21 6.43 -20.61
C ASP A 128 -9.67 6.48 -20.54
N ARG A 129 -9.13 6.40 -19.32
CA ARG A 129 -7.69 6.31 -19.08
C ARG A 129 -7.35 5.44 -17.89
N TRP A 130 -6.12 4.95 -17.86
CA TRP A 130 -5.55 4.32 -16.66
C TRP A 130 -5.02 5.41 -15.73
N ILE A 131 -5.33 5.27 -14.45
CA ILE A 131 -4.91 6.16 -13.38
C ILE A 131 -4.10 5.36 -12.38
N ASN A 132 -2.92 5.84 -12.02
CA ASN A 132 -2.02 5.15 -11.10
C ASN A 132 -2.41 5.46 -9.65
N LEU A 133 -2.62 4.43 -8.85
CA LEU A 133 -2.96 4.53 -7.43
C LEU A 133 -1.79 3.95 -6.62
N GLU A 134 -0.84 4.78 -6.20
CA GLU A 134 0.27 4.37 -5.32
C GLU A 134 0.17 5.05 -3.94
N GLY A 135 -0.50 6.19 -3.83
CA GLY A 135 -0.56 6.99 -2.61
C GLY A 135 -1.23 6.31 -1.39
N PHE A 136 -1.86 5.14 -1.55
CA PHE A 136 -2.58 4.42 -0.48
C PHE A 136 -1.66 3.74 0.55
N ILE A 137 -0.35 3.73 0.31
CA ILE A 137 0.59 2.90 1.08
C ILE A 137 0.65 3.32 2.56
N LEU A 138 0.75 4.62 2.81
CA LEU A 138 0.90 5.18 4.15
C LEU A 138 -0.44 5.72 4.64
N ASP A 139 -0.83 5.30 5.84
CA ASP A 139 -1.95 5.90 6.55
C ASP A 139 -1.62 7.35 6.95
N GLU A 140 -2.65 8.19 6.99
CA GLU A 140 -2.53 9.64 7.23
C GLU A 140 -1.81 9.95 8.54
N GLN A 141 -2.09 9.18 9.60
CA GLN A 141 -1.44 9.35 10.89
C GLN A 141 0.07 9.08 10.80
N TYR A 142 0.48 7.99 10.13
CA TYR A 142 1.90 7.69 9.94
C TYR A 142 2.61 8.78 9.14
N LEU A 143 2.02 9.24 8.03
CA LEU A 143 2.58 10.30 7.20
C LEU A 143 2.69 11.63 7.96
N SER A 144 1.64 12.03 8.69
CA SER A 144 1.62 13.23 9.51
C SER A 144 2.70 13.20 10.60
N SER A 145 2.87 12.07 11.28
CA SER A 145 3.93 11.91 12.30
C SER A 145 5.33 12.03 11.71
N LEU A 146 5.55 11.55 10.49
CA LEU A 146 6.81 11.76 9.77
C LEU A 146 7.01 13.22 9.38
N GLN A 147 5.98 13.88 8.84
CA GLN A 147 6.03 15.30 8.49
C GLN A 147 6.30 16.19 9.71
N HIS A 148 5.74 15.84 10.87
CA HIS A 148 6.04 16.51 12.13
C HIS A 148 7.50 16.29 12.56
N LYS A 149 7.97 15.03 12.55
CA LYS A 149 9.36 14.68 12.90
C LYS A 149 10.37 15.39 12.00
N PHE A 150 10.07 15.52 10.71
CA PHE A 150 10.94 16.11 9.71
C PHE A 150 10.38 17.45 9.19
N SER A 151 9.81 18.26 10.07
CA SER A 151 9.09 19.51 9.73
C SER A 151 9.90 20.53 8.93
N GLN A 152 11.23 20.46 9.02
CA GLN A 152 12.16 21.31 8.26
C GLN A 152 12.33 20.87 6.80
N ILE A 153 11.95 19.64 6.45
CA ILE A 153 12.01 19.11 5.10
C ILE A 153 10.66 19.33 4.42
N LYS A 154 10.64 20.10 3.33
CA LYS A 154 9.41 20.37 2.55
C LYS A 154 9.36 19.63 1.23
N ASN A 155 10.52 19.47 0.59
CA ASN A 155 10.64 18.98 -0.77
C ASN A 155 11.00 17.49 -0.78
N GLU A 156 12.17 17.15 -1.31
CA GLU A 156 12.62 15.77 -1.46
C GLU A 156 12.80 15.08 -0.10
N PHE A 157 12.22 13.89 0.03
CA PHE A 157 12.37 13.03 1.19
C PHE A 157 12.42 11.56 0.76
N CYS A 158 13.38 10.82 1.30
CA CYS A 158 13.53 9.38 1.05
C CYS A 158 13.88 8.65 2.34
N GLY A 159 13.01 7.73 2.76
CA GLY A 159 13.11 6.97 4.01
C GLY A 159 11.75 6.73 4.63
N TYR A 160 11.67 5.88 5.64
CA TYR A 160 10.44 5.57 6.37
C TYR A 160 9.25 5.14 5.48
N GLY A 161 9.51 4.47 4.35
CA GLY A 161 8.45 4.12 3.39
C GLY A 161 7.97 5.31 2.54
N VAL A 162 8.77 6.38 2.40
CA VAL A 162 8.47 7.52 1.55
C VAL A 162 9.60 7.72 0.55
N ALA A 163 9.26 8.05 -0.70
CA ALA A 163 10.19 8.57 -1.70
C ALA A 163 9.42 9.55 -2.62
N THR A 164 9.49 10.84 -2.30
CA THR A 164 8.75 11.92 -3.00
C THR A 164 9.60 13.18 -3.13
N LYS A 165 9.26 14.01 -4.13
CA LYS A 165 9.82 15.37 -4.33
C LYS A 165 9.05 16.46 -3.58
N CYS A 166 7.87 16.15 -3.05
CA CYS A 166 7.01 17.07 -2.29
C CYS A 166 6.55 16.39 -1.01
N PHE A 167 7.38 16.42 0.03
CA PHE A 167 7.12 15.73 1.29
C PHE A 167 6.08 16.43 2.16
N SER A 168 5.99 17.76 2.11
CA SER A 168 5.00 18.50 2.91
C SER A 168 3.56 18.33 2.43
N SER A 169 3.37 17.98 1.15
CA SER A 169 2.05 17.76 0.56
C SER A 169 2.19 16.79 -0.63
N PRO A 170 2.41 15.50 -0.37
CA PRO A 170 2.47 14.51 -1.43
C PRO A 170 1.07 14.31 -2.03
N ASP A 171 1.01 13.98 -3.32
CA ASP A 171 -0.24 13.68 -4.01
C ASP A 171 -0.74 12.28 -3.64
N THR A 172 -1.23 12.10 -2.41
CA THR A 172 -1.72 10.81 -1.88
C THR A 172 -3.23 10.67 -1.91
N ASP A 173 -3.98 11.72 -2.19
CA ASP A 173 -5.45 11.69 -2.12
C ASP A 173 -6.11 11.48 -3.49
N TRP A 174 -7.11 10.60 -3.50
CA TRP A 174 -7.91 10.34 -4.70
C TRP A 174 -8.72 11.59 -5.09
N ARG A 175 -8.40 12.13 -6.27
CA ARG A 175 -9.12 13.25 -6.90
C ARG A 175 -9.45 12.97 -8.37
N GLY A 176 -9.50 11.69 -8.75
CA GLY A 176 -9.62 11.28 -10.16
C GLY A 176 -8.34 11.50 -10.96
N GLN A 177 -7.18 11.51 -10.30
CA GLN A 177 -5.84 11.69 -10.86
C GLN A 177 -4.87 10.71 -10.21
N ASP A 178 -3.67 10.60 -10.78
CA ASP A 178 -2.66 9.69 -10.25
C ASP A 178 -2.26 10.09 -8.83
N THR A 179 -1.97 9.10 -7.99
CA THR A 179 -1.48 9.31 -6.63
C THR A 179 -0.15 8.59 -6.42
N TYR A 180 0.77 9.22 -5.67
CA TYR A 180 2.13 8.70 -5.45
C TYR A 180 2.68 9.04 -4.08
N ILE A 181 3.52 8.16 -3.56
CA ILE A 181 4.27 8.36 -2.32
C ILE A 181 5.65 7.69 -2.32
N GLN A 182 5.89 6.74 -3.22
CA GLN A 182 7.15 5.99 -3.32
C GLN A 182 7.75 5.96 -4.74
N LYS A 183 7.13 6.59 -5.74
CA LYS A 183 7.59 6.55 -7.14
C LYS A 183 9.06 6.93 -7.36
N GLU A 184 9.63 7.82 -6.55
CA GLU A 184 11.03 8.26 -6.70
C GLU A 184 12.03 7.19 -6.21
N GLY A 185 11.54 6.08 -5.66
CA GLY A 185 12.31 4.91 -5.26
C GLY A 185 12.38 3.80 -6.31
N ILE A 186 11.64 3.90 -7.42
CA ILE A 186 11.61 2.88 -8.48
C ILE A 186 12.97 2.75 -9.14
N HIS A 187 13.39 1.50 -9.35
CA HIS A 187 14.60 1.15 -10.06
C HIS A 187 14.29 0.45 -11.39
N ASP A 188 13.65 -0.72 -11.36
CA ASP A 188 13.22 -1.46 -12.55
C ASP A 188 11.70 -1.46 -12.66
N ASP A 189 11.19 -1.19 -13.86
CA ASP A 189 9.78 -1.32 -14.21
C ASP A 189 9.55 -2.69 -14.89
N PHE A 190 8.73 -3.54 -14.27
CA PHE A 190 8.37 -4.85 -14.81
C PHE A 190 7.11 -4.82 -15.67
N GLY A 191 6.43 -3.69 -15.75
CA GLY A 191 5.24 -3.49 -16.54
C GLY A 191 3.96 -3.99 -15.87
N VAL A 192 2.93 -4.10 -16.70
CA VAL A 192 1.55 -4.35 -16.26
C VAL A 192 1.18 -5.82 -16.34
N TYR A 193 0.49 -6.28 -15.30
CA TYR A 193 -0.01 -7.63 -15.11
C TYR A 193 -1.52 -7.59 -14.90
N ASN A 194 -2.24 -8.64 -15.31
CA ASN A 194 -3.68 -8.69 -15.05
C ASN A 194 -3.95 -8.94 -13.56
N SER A 195 -3.03 -9.53 -12.81
CA SER A 195 -3.16 -9.79 -11.37
C SER A 195 -1.81 -9.90 -10.65
N PRO A 196 -1.78 -9.71 -9.31
CA PRO A 196 -0.62 -10.04 -8.50
C PRO A 196 -0.23 -11.53 -8.60
N ASP A 197 -1.18 -12.45 -8.81
CA ASP A 197 -0.87 -13.88 -8.96
C ASP A 197 0.03 -14.15 -10.18
N GLU A 198 -0.27 -13.52 -11.32
CA GLU A 198 0.59 -13.61 -12.53
C GLU A 198 1.98 -13.04 -12.25
N PHE A 199 2.04 -11.90 -11.57
CA PHE A 199 3.29 -11.23 -11.24
C PHE A 199 4.19 -12.10 -10.31
N TYR A 200 3.63 -12.62 -9.21
CA TYR A 200 4.40 -13.46 -8.29
C TYR A 200 4.73 -14.84 -8.85
N LEU A 201 3.93 -15.35 -9.80
CA LEU A 201 4.28 -16.57 -10.54
C LEU A 201 5.55 -16.36 -11.38
N GLU A 202 5.69 -15.19 -12.00
CA GLU A 202 6.86 -14.86 -12.83
C GLU A 202 8.08 -14.43 -11.99
N LYS A 203 7.90 -13.51 -11.04
CA LYS A 203 8.99 -12.85 -10.31
C LYS A 203 9.33 -13.52 -8.97
N GLY A 204 8.45 -14.36 -8.44
CA GLY A 204 8.55 -14.86 -7.07
C GLY A 204 8.27 -13.77 -6.03
N THR A 205 8.61 -14.05 -4.77
CA THR A 205 8.50 -13.09 -3.66
C THR A 205 9.87 -12.71 -3.12
N ASN A 206 9.94 -11.64 -2.32
CA ASN A 206 11.21 -11.10 -1.82
C ASN A 206 12.03 -12.08 -0.95
N LEU A 207 11.41 -13.08 -0.34
CA LEU A 207 12.03 -13.93 0.68
C LEU A 207 11.76 -15.41 0.45
N SER A 208 12.81 -16.23 0.55
CA SER A 208 12.74 -17.69 0.44
C SER A 208 13.51 -18.40 1.58
N GLY A 209 13.18 -19.68 1.79
CA GLY A 209 13.88 -20.56 2.74
C GLY A 209 13.94 -20.03 4.18
N ILE A 210 15.11 -20.13 4.80
CA ILE A 210 15.32 -19.75 6.21
C ILE A 210 15.12 -18.24 6.45
N LYS A 211 15.41 -17.40 5.45
CA LYS A 211 15.19 -15.95 5.53
C LYS A 211 13.70 -15.63 5.62
N ARG A 212 12.87 -16.31 4.82
CA ARG A 212 11.40 -16.21 4.91
C ARG A 212 10.90 -16.62 6.30
N TRP A 213 11.37 -17.76 6.82
CA TRP A 213 10.97 -18.21 8.15
C TRP A 213 11.33 -17.21 9.25
N MET A 214 12.57 -16.70 9.25
CA MET A 214 13.02 -15.70 10.23
C MET A 214 12.24 -14.39 10.10
N TYR A 215 11.93 -13.98 8.87
CA TYR A 215 11.11 -12.81 8.62
C TYR A 215 9.72 -12.94 9.23
N GLN A 216 9.05 -14.04 8.90
CA GLN A 216 7.69 -14.34 9.34
C GLN A 216 7.55 -14.49 10.85
N ARG A 217 8.56 -15.05 11.52
CA ARG A 217 8.49 -15.35 12.96
C ARG A 217 9.02 -14.23 13.85
N VAL A 218 9.94 -13.40 13.35
CA VAL A 218 10.70 -12.48 14.22
C VAL A 218 10.80 -11.09 13.61
N ILE A 219 11.46 -10.94 12.44
CA ILE A 219 11.85 -9.62 11.92
C ILE A 219 10.64 -8.71 11.66
N ARG A 220 9.56 -9.23 11.05
CA ARG A 220 8.39 -8.40 10.71
C ARG A 220 7.75 -7.78 11.96
N HIS A 221 7.80 -8.47 13.10
CA HIS A 221 7.23 -7.95 14.34
C HIS A 221 8.04 -6.78 14.89
N PHE A 222 9.37 -6.83 14.78
CA PHE A 222 10.22 -5.69 15.14
C PHE A 222 10.03 -4.50 14.19
N ILE A 223 9.88 -4.76 12.89
CA ILE A 223 9.57 -3.72 11.91
C ILE A 223 8.22 -3.08 12.24
N ASN A 224 7.18 -3.88 12.46
CA ASN A 224 5.84 -3.37 12.79
C ASN A 224 5.82 -2.61 14.11
N PHE A 225 6.55 -3.05 15.13
CA PHE A 225 6.71 -2.30 16.37
C PHE A 225 7.33 -0.92 16.13
N ASN A 226 8.37 -0.85 15.30
CA ASN A 226 8.99 0.43 14.93
C ASN A 226 8.04 1.31 14.09
N VAL A 227 7.28 0.74 13.16
CA VAL A 227 6.25 1.47 12.39
C VAL A 227 5.19 2.07 13.32
N VAL A 228 4.72 1.32 14.32
CA VAL A 228 3.80 1.83 15.35
C VAL A 228 4.44 2.96 16.16
N ASN A 229 5.71 2.83 16.56
CA ASN A 229 6.41 3.89 17.27
C ASN A 229 6.54 5.16 16.45
N VAL A 230 6.83 5.04 15.15
CA VAL A 230 6.87 6.18 14.22
C VAL A 230 5.49 6.82 14.08
N ARG A 231 4.43 6.00 13.92
CA ARG A 231 3.04 6.49 13.87
C ARG A 231 2.65 7.28 15.11
N ASN A 232 3.12 6.86 16.27
CA ASN A 232 2.81 7.46 17.57
C ASN A 232 3.82 8.51 18.03
N LEU A 233 4.75 8.95 17.18
CA LEU A 233 5.59 10.11 17.49
C LEU A 233 4.65 11.30 17.67
N LYS A 234 4.56 11.78 18.92
CA LYS A 234 3.65 12.88 19.31
C LYS A 234 3.66 13.98 18.26
N VAL A 235 2.62 14.01 17.43
CA VAL A 235 2.09 15.27 16.92
C VAL A 235 1.54 15.91 18.18
N LEU A 236 2.23 16.91 18.70
CA LEU A 236 1.67 17.70 19.79
C LEU A 236 0.38 18.30 19.19
N GLU A 237 -0.77 17.74 19.55
CA GLU A 237 -2.01 18.48 19.43
C GLU A 237 -1.74 19.82 20.10
N VAL A 238 -1.94 20.89 19.35
CA VAL A 238 -1.97 22.22 19.93
C VAL A 238 -3.19 22.23 20.84
N GLU A 239 -3.03 21.79 22.09
CA GLU A 239 -3.85 22.27 23.20
C GLU A 239 -3.55 23.77 23.32
N ASN A 240 -4.25 24.60 22.54
CA ASN A 240 -4.49 26.04 22.73
C ASN A 240 -5.57 26.42 21.69
N ALA A 241 -6.74 26.96 22.02
CA ALA A 241 -7.06 27.81 23.17
C ALA A 241 -8.55 27.68 23.54
N GLN A 242 -8.81 27.33 24.79
CA GLN A 242 -9.86 28.01 25.53
C GLN A 242 -9.28 29.35 25.99
N SER A 243 -9.85 30.44 25.48
CA SER A 243 -9.84 31.75 26.11
C SER A 243 -11.03 32.53 25.56
#